data_AF-A0A3D3ZGQ3-F1
#
_entry.id   AF-A0A3D3ZGQ3-F1
#
_cell.length_a   1.000
_cell.length_b   1.000
_cell.length_c   1.000
_cell.angle_alpha   90.00
_cell.angle_beta   90.00
_cell.angle_gamma   90.00
#
_symmetry.space_group_name_H-M   'P 1'
#
loop_
_entity.id
_entity.type
_entity.pdbx_description
1 polymer ?
#
loop_
_entity_poly.entity_id
_entity_poly.type
_entity_poly.pdbx_seq_one_letter_code
_entity_poly.pdbx_strand_id
1 'polypeptide(L)'
;MTFNIKRIRDLLQNFQFNDLFNELGWSRPLQPQPTNMVIQNTSFELQEIAQLSGVTIYEVTSQHGKIPDAQMRKAIHKDISIHHLENLLIFLDANNTQSLWYWVKRDGTRQYPREHLYVKGQPGDLFLGKLEAMVFDIGDFAEAGKVSVLEVASRLKDALDVERVTKRFYEDYKAEHLRFLDYIEGIDDERDRRWYASVLLNRLMFIYFLQRKWFIDNGNRNYLQHKLAESRQRGPNLYYSEFLNLLFFEGFAKPENERSEAARQLLGTVVYLNGGLFLLHPIEKRWSAIRIPDEAFENLLSLFARYSWNLDD
;
A
#
# COMPACT_ATOMS: atom_id res chain seq x y z
N MET A 1 10.06 13.66 8.94
CA MET A 1 9.04 14.29 8.06
C MET A 1 7.74 13.50 8.21
N THR A 2 6.58 14.17 8.27
CA THR A 2 5.29 13.49 8.56
C THR A 2 4.73 12.84 7.29
N PHE A 3 4.72 11.52 7.22
CA PHE A 3 4.19 10.73 6.10
C PHE A 3 2.70 11.06 5.84
N ASN A 4 2.41 11.79 4.76
CA ASN A 4 1.05 12.20 4.41
C ASN A 4 0.46 11.27 3.35
N ILE A 5 -0.18 10.19 3.81
CA ILE A 5 -0.79 9.15 2.97
C ILE A 5 -1.75 9.73 1.92
N LYS A 6 -2.52 10.76 2.27
CA LYS A 6 -3.47 11.39 1.34
C LYS A 6 -2.72 12.06 0.18
N ARG A 7 -1.69 12.85 0.49
CA ARG A 7 -0.87 13.52 -0.52
C ARG A 7 -0.13 12.53 -1.42
N ILE A 8 0.46 11.48 -0.84
CA ILE A 8 1.15 10.42 -1.60
C ILE A 8 0.19 9.70 -2.55
N ARG A 9 -1.03 9.39 -2.09
CA ARG A 9 -2.08 8.80 -2.93
C ARG A 9 -2.46 9.73 -4.07
N ASP A 10 -2.65 11.01 -3.80
CA ASP A 10 -3.02 12.01 -4.80
C ASP A 10 -1.91 12.16 -5.86
N LEU A 11 -0.64 12.25 -5.43
CA LEU A 11 0.52 12.34 -6.32
C LEU A 11 0.68 11.08 -7.19
N LEU A 12 0.49 9.89 -6.61
CA LEU A 12 0.50 8.62 -7.34
C LEU A 12 -0.62 8.55 -8.40
N GLN A 13 -1.86 8.91 -8.03
CA GLN A 13 -3.00 8.89 -8.95
C GLN A 13 -2.86 9.89 -10.10
N ASN A 14 -2.14 10.98 -9.86
CA ASN A 14 -1.86 12.02 -10.85
C ASN A 14 -0.53 11.83 -11.58
N PHE A 15 0.20 10.72 -11.33
CA PHE A 15 1.47 10.41 -11.97
C PHE A 15 2.54 11.50 -11.76
N GLN A 16 2.50 12.17 -10.60
CA GLN A 16 3.44 13.22 -10.22
C GLN A 16 4.61 12.60 -9.44
N PHE A 17 5.43 11.77 -10.09
CA PHE A 17 6.42 10.97 -9.35
C PHE A 17 7.58 11.79 -8.79
N ASN A 18 7.98 12.89 -9.43
CA ASN A 18 8.98 13.80 -8.85
C ASN A 18 8.54 14.29 -7.45
N ASP A 19 7.34 14.84 -7.36
CA ASP A 19 6.74 15.29 -6.10
C ASP A 19 6.53 14.12 -5.13
N LEU A 20 6.12 12.95 -5.65
CA LEU A 20 5.94 11.74 -4.84
C LEU A 20 7.24 11.38 -4.11
N PHE A 21 8.36 11.28 -4.83
CA PHE A 21 9.64 10.90 -4.23
C PHE A 21 10.20 11.97 -3.30
N ASN A 22 9.96 13.25 -3.59
CA ASN A 22 10.27 14.32 -2.65
C ASN A 22 9.52 14.15 -1.32
N GLU A 23 8.22 13.80 -1.36
CA GLU A 23 7.43 13.49 -0.14
C GLU A 23 7.92 12.23 0.58
N LEU A 24 8.54 11.28 -0.13
CA LEU A 24 9.17 10.09 0.43
C LEU A 24 10.59 10.34 0.99
N GLY A 25 11.09 11.57 0.92
CA GLY A 25 12.41 11.93 1.47
C GLY A 25 13.59 11.73 0.50
N TRP A 26 13.31 11.50 -0.78
CA TRP A 26 14.36 11.45 -1.81
C TRP A 26 14.86 12.84 -2.14
N SER A 27 16.12 12.91 -2.58
CA SER A 27 16.70 14.18 -3.04
C SER A 27 16.29 14.50 -4.46
N ARG A 28 16.28 15.80 -4.78
CA ARG A 28 16.06 16.30 -6.14
C ARG A 28 17.06 15.69 -7.14
N PRO A 29 16.64 15.53 -8.40
CA PRO A 29 17.49 14.96 -9.43
C PRO A 29 18.72 15.85 -9.67
N LEU A 30 19.86 15.21 -9.95
CA LEU A 30 21.09 15.93 -10.30
C LEU A 30 21.03 16.43 -11.74
N GLN A 31 20.36 15.70 -12.64
CA GLN A 31 20.13 16.08 -14.03
C GLN A 31 18.63 16.19 -14.33
N PRO A 32 17.98 17.32 -14.03
CA PRO A 32 16.54 17.48 -14.20
C PRO A 32 16.10 17.56 -15.68
N GLN A 33 17.03 17.74 -16.61
CA GLN A 33 16.72 17.87 -18.04
C GLN A 33 16.55 16.48 -18.66
N PRO A 34 15.44 16.22 -19.37
CA PRO A 34 15.26 14.96 -20.08
C PRO A 34 16.36 14.73 -21.10
N THR A 35 16.77 13.47 -21.22
CA THR A 35 17.76 13.01 -22.21
C THR A 35 17.09 12.01 -23.14
N ASN A 36 17.50 12.02 -24.41
CA ASN A 36 17.01 11.05 -25.37
C ASN A 36 17.96 9.87 -25.46
N MET A 37 17.40 8.67 -25.45
CA MET A 37 18.13 7.44 -25.75
C MET A 37 17.47 6.69 -26.89
N VAL A 38 18.27 5.95 -27.65
CA VAL A 38 17.79 5.13 -28.77
C VAL A 38 18.18 3.69 -28.52
N ILE A 39 17.17 2.82 -28.41
CA ILE A 39 17.35 1.37 -28.24
C ILE A 39 16.59 0.68 -29.36
N GLN A 40 17.28 -0.15 -30.14
CA GLN A 40 16.70 -0.92 -31.25
C GLN A 40 15.83 -0.05 -32.19
N ASN A 41 16.36 1.10 -32.62
CA ASN A 41 15.70 2.09 -33.50
C ASN A 41 14.42 2.74 -32.92
N THR A 42 14.14 2.55 -31.63
CA THR A 42 13.07 3.26 -30.93
C THR A 42 13.67 4.31 -30.02
N SER A 43 13.14 5.53 -30.06
CA SER A 43 13.58 6.61 -29.18
C SER A 43 12.73 6.67 -27.90
N PHE A 44 13.42 6.83 -26.78
CA PHE A 44 12.86 7.00 -25.46
C PHE A 44 13.38 8.29 -24.85
N GLU A 45 12.50 9.00 -24.16
CA GLU A 45 12.88 10.13 -23.33
C GLU A 45 13.05 9.63 -21.90
N LEU A 46 14.20 9.98 -21.32
CA LEU A 46 14.67 9.54 -20.02
C LEU A 46 14.86 10.77 -19.13
N GLN A 47 14.08 10.87 -18.05
CA GLN A 47 14.16 11.98 -17.11
C GLN A 47 14.53 11.48 -15.73
N GLU A 48 15.62 11.99 -15.14
CA GLU A 48 15.91 11.77 -13.72
C GLU A 48 14.90 12.55 -12.89
N ILE A 49 14.18 11.85 -12.01
CA ILE A 49 13.14 12.48 -11.18
C ILE A 49 13.49 12.54 -9.70
N ALA A 50 14.38 11.66 -9.23
CA ALA A 50 14.83 11.65 -7.84
C ALA A 50 16.12 10.84 -7.72
N GLN A 51 16.89 11.12 -6.68
CA GLN A 51 18.05 10.31 -6.32
C GLN A 51 18.24 10.27 -4.81
N LEU A 52 18.80 9.18 -4.31
CA LEU A 52 19.20 9.07 -2.91
C LEU A 52 20.36 8.11 -2.78
N SER A 53 21.47 8.59 -2.21
CA SER A 53 22.65 7.80 -1.89
C SER A 53 23.09 6.86 -3.02
N GLY A 54 23.21 7.38 -4.24
CA GLY A 54 23.68 6.63 -5.41
C GLY A 54 22.63 5.74 -6.09
N VAL A 55 21.40 5.67 -5.57
CA VAL A 55 20.26 5.13 -6.31
C VAL A 55 19.57 6.23 -7.07
N THR A 56 19.26 5.98 -8.35
CA THR A 56 18.65 6.97 -9.24
C THR A 56 17.31 6.49 -9.77
N ILE A 57 16.31 7.37 -9.75
CA ILE A 57 14.98 7.08 -10.27
C ILE A 57 14.77 7.84 -11.56
N TYR A 58 14.38 7.08 -12.58
CA TYR A 58 14.11 7.62 -13.91
C TYR A 58 12.66 7.41 -14.31
N GLU A 59 12.04 8.44 -14.86
CA GLU A 59 10.87 8.29 -15.71
C GLU A 59 11.32 8.00 -17.15
N VAL A 60 10.61 7.08 -17.80
CA VAL A 60 10.88 6.68 -19.19
C VAL A 60 9.60 6.74 -20.00
N THR A 61 9.59 7.56 -21.04
CA THR A 61 8.47 7.65 -21.99
C THR A 61 8.91 7.23 -23.39
N SER A 62 8.04 6.54 -24.11
CA SER A 62 8.28 6.18 -25.51
C SER A 62 7.62 7.18 -26.44
N GLN A 63 8.27 7.50 -27.55
CA GLN A 63 7.66 8.29 -28.63
C GLN A 63 6.37 7.65 -29.19
N HIS A 64 6.22 6.33 -29.10
CA HIS A 64 5.02 5.62 -29.54
C HIS A 64 3.89 5.62 -28.49
N GLY A 65 4.12 6.24 -27.33
CA GLY A 65 3.14 6.48 -26.29
C GLY A 65 2.66 5.24 -25.53
N LYS A 66 3.25 4.07 -25.78
CA LYS A 66 2.99 2.83 -25.05
C LYS A 66 4.17 2.47 -24.17
N ILE A 67 3.88 1.83 -23.04
CA ILE A 67 4.89 1.20 -22.21
C ILE A 67 5.62 0.14 -23.07
N PRO A 68 6.97 0.16 -23.14
CA PRO A 68 7.75 -0.77 -23.98
C PRO A 68 7.56 -2.21 -23.52
N ASP A 69 7.76 -3.20 -24.38
CA ASP A 69 7.70 -4.62 -24.00
C ASP A 69 8.84 -5.05 -23.07
N ALA A 70 8.76 -6.27 -22.53
CA ALA A 70 9.74 -6.80 -21.57
C ALA A 70 11.18 -6.84 -22.12
N GLN A 71 11.36 -7.12 -23.42
CA GLN A 71 12.68 -7.18 -24.03
C GLN A 71 13.29 -5.77 -24.12
N MET A 72 12.48 -4.79 -24.52
CA MET A 72 12.88 -3.39 -24.61
C MET A 72 13.16 -2.80 -23.23
N ARG A 73 12.30 -3.05 -22.22
CA ARG A 73 12.52 -2.62 -20.83
C ARG A 73 13.84 -3.14 -20.27
N LYS A 74 14.15 -4.42 -20.52
CA LYS A 74 15.42 -5.03 -20.12
C LYS A 74 16.63 -4.38 -20.80
N ALA A 75 16.51 -4.04 -22.08
CA ALA A 75 17.57 -3.37 -22.83
C ALA A 75 17.82 -1.95 -22.31
N ILE A 76 16.74 -1.17 -22.08
CA ILE A 76 16.80 0.18 -21.50
C ILE A 76 17.47 0.13 -20.12
N HIS A 77 17.01 -0.76 -19.23
CA HIS A 77 17.62 -0.93 -17.91
C HIS A 77 19.11 -1.30 -17.99
N LYS A 78 19.49 -2.18 -18.92
CA LYS A 78 20.89 -2.57 -19.10
C LYS A 78 21.76 -1.38 -19.47
N ASP A 79 21.27 -0.51 -20.34
CA ASP A 79 21.99 0.70 -20.78
C ASP A 79 22.15 1.71 -19.63
N ILE A 80 21.07 2.00 -18.91
CA ILE A 80 21.08 2.90 -17.74
C ILE A 80 21.99 2.36 -16.63
N SER A 81 22.00 1.03 -16.43
CA SER A 81 22.81 0.36 -15.40
C SER A 81 24.32 0.49 -15.62
N ILE A 82 24.78 0.92 -16.80
CA ILE A 82 26.20 1.19 -17.06
C ILE A 82 26.69 2.38 -16.20
N HIS A 83 25.84 3.38 -16.03
CA HIS A 83 26.16 4.61 -15.30
C HIS A 83 25.53 4.65 -13.91
N HIS A 84 24.33 4.08 -13.77
CA HIS A 84 23.56 4.07 -12.53
C HIS A 84 23.23 2.63 -12.16
N LEU A 85 24.18 1.97 -11.50
CA LEU A 85 24.08 0.54 -11.19
C LEU A 85 22.78 0.24 -10.41
N GLU A 86 22.52 1.01 -9.35
CA GLU A 86 21.25 0.94 -8.61
C GLU A 86 20.28 1.98 -9.19
N ASN A 87 19.20 1.50 -9.79
CA ASN A 87 18.18 2.36 -10.39
C ASN A 87 16.78 1.76 -10.30
N LEU A 88 15.80 2.65 -10.34
CA LEU A 88 14.39 2.32 -10.50
C LEU A 88 13.89 3.06 -11.75
N LEU A 89 13.29 2.33 -12.68
CA LEU A 89 12.70 2.91 -13.89
C LEU A 89 11.19 2.91 -13.76
N ILE A 90 10.55 4.03 -14.10
CA ILE A 90 9.10 4.19 -14.14
C ILE A 90 8.72 4.48 -15.58
N PHE A 91 8.22 3.46 -16.27
CA PHE A 91 7.74 3.58 -17.64
C PHE A 91 6.32 4.12 -17.66
N LEU A 92 6.06 5.15 -18.45
CA LEU A 92 4.73 5.76 -18.58
C LEU A 92 4.15 5.55 -19.98
N ASP A 93 2.83 5.45 -20.06
CA ASP A 93 2.11 5.64 -21.33
C ASP A 93 1.89 7.14 -21.60
N ALA A 94 1.67 7.51 -22.87
CA ALA A 94 1.54 8.93 -23.26
C ALA A 94 0.34 9.64 -22.60
N ASN A 95 -0.66 8.89 -22.14
CA ASN A 95 -1.87 9.45 -21.55
C ASN A 95 -1.82 9.49 -20.01
N ASN A 96 -0.72 9.08 -19.38
CA ASN A 96 -0.58 8.95 -17.93
C ASN A 96 -1.77 8.18 -17.31
N THR A 97 -2.13 7.08 -17.95
CA THR A 97 -3.14 6.14 -17.46
C THR A 97 -2.50 4.92 -16.79
N GLN A 98 -1.24 4.63 -17.13
CA GLN A 98 -0.51 3.47 -16.63
C GLN A 98 0.95 3.80 -16.38
N SER A 99 1.51 3.23 -15.31
CA SER A 99 2.94 3.25 -15.04
C SER A 99 3.44 1.86 -14.73
N LEU A 100 4.61 1.50 -15.24
CA LEU A 100 5.27 0.24 -14.94
C LEU A 100 6.59 0.53 -14.26
N TRP A 101 6.68 0.12 -13.02
CA TRP A 101 7.85 0.29 -12.17
C TRP A 101 8.75 -0.93 -12.33
N TYR A 102 9.96 -0.71 -12.78
CA TYR A 102 10.91 -1.73 -13.17
C TYR A 102 12.20 -1.56 -12.39
N TRP A 103 12.60 -2.61 -11.70
CA TRP A 103 13.88 -2.68 -11.00
C TRP A 103 14.46 -4.08 -11.12
N VAL A 104 15.75 -4.23 -10.86
CA VAL A 104 16.44 -5.52 -10.97
C VAL A 104 17.10 -5.88 -9.65
N LYS A 105 16.59 -6.92 -9.02
CA LYS A 105 17.25 -7.52 -7.85
C LYS A 105 18.54 -8.22 -8.30
N ARG A 106 19.62 -7.95 -7.60
CA ARG A 106 20.91 -8.66 -7.78
C ARG A 106 21.14 -9.60 -6.59
N ASP A 107 21.51 -10.83 -6.91
CA ASP A 107 21.94 -11.85 -5.94
C ASP A 107 23.20 -12.52 -6.49
N GLY A 108 24.36 -11.98 -6.09
CA GLY A 108 25.64 -12.27 -6.73
C GLY A 108 25.62 -11.92 -8.23
N THR A 109 25.79 -12.93 -9.08
CA THR A 109 25.76 -12.78 -10.55
C THR A 109 24.37 -12.90 -11.15
N ARG A 110 23.37 -13.34 -10.37
CA ARG A 110 22.00 -13.52 -10.86
C ARG A 110 21.23 -12.21 -10.78
N GLN A 111 20.49 -11.93 -11.85
CA GLN A 111 19.63 -10.75 -11.98
C GLN A 111 18.19 -11.20 -12.12
N TYR A 112 17.33 -10.64 -11.27
CA TYR A 112 15.90 -10.92 -11.30
C TYR A 112 15.13 -9.61 -11.54
N PRO A 113 14.71 -9.36 -12.80
CA PRO A 113 13.80 -8.27 -13.10
C PRO A 113 12.50 -8.39 -12.32
N ARG A 114 11.98 -7.24 -11.92
CA ARG A 114 10.74 -7.10 -11.17
C ARG A 114 9.95 -5.95 -11.75
N GLU A 115 8.69 -6.22 -12.03
CA GLU A 115 7.81 -5.30 -12.74
C GLU A 115 6.52 -5.13 -11.94
N HIS A 116 6.15 -3.88 -11.70
CA HIS A 116 4.93 -3.54 -10.98
C HIS A 116 4.12 -2.55 -11.81
N LEU A 117 2.98 -3.02 -12.34
CA LEU A 117 2.04 -2.19 -13.08
C LEU A 117 1.11 -1.45 -12.11
N TYR A 118 0.97 -0.16 -12.32
CA TYR A 118 -0.04 0.69 -11.72
C TYR A 118 -0.94 1.25 -12.82
N VAL A 119 -2.25 1.18 -12.64
CA VAL A 119 -3.23 1.80 -13.54
C VAL A 119 -4.03 2.82 -12.77
N LYS A 120 -4.24 3.99 -13.39
CA LYS A 120 -5.02 5.09 -12.83
C LYS A 120 -6.40 4.61 -12.39
N GLY A 121 -6.79 4.94 -11.16
CA GLY A 121 -8.08 4.55 -10.60
C GLY A 121 -8.14 3.16 -9.96
N GLN A 122 -7.04 2.39 -9.97
CA GLN A 122 -6.94 1.18 -9.14
C GLN A 122 -6.94 1.55 -7.64
N PRO A 123 -7.53 0.72 -6.76
CA PRO A 123 -7.40 0.88 -5.31
C PRO A 123 -5.92 0.79 -4.92
N GLY A 124 -5.30 1.94 -4.69
CA GLY A 124 -3.84 2.09 -4.61
C GLY A 124 -3.19 1.52 -3.35
N ASP A 125 -3.92 0.83 -2.47
CA ASP A 125 -3.44 0.50 -1.12
C ASP A 125 -2.26 -0.49 -1.13
N LEU A 126 -2.21 -1.40 -2.09
CA LEU A 126 -1.07 -2.32 -2.28
C LEU A 126 0.17 -1.61 -2.84
N PHE A 127 -0.02 -0.54 -3.60
CA PHE A 127 1.07 0.28 -4.11
C PHE A 127 1.56 1.26 -3.04
N LEU A 128 0.65 1.79 -2.24
CA LEU A 128 0.94 2.66 -1.09
C LEU A 128 1.76 1.94 -0.02
N GLY A 129 1.48 0.67 0.28
CA GLY A 129 2.32 -0.11 1.20
C GLY A 129 3.76 -0.30 0.70
N LYS A 130 3.97 -0.38 -0.63
CA LYS A 130 5.30 -0.40 -1.23
C LYS A 130 5.98 0.98 -1.16
N LEU A 131 5.22 2.06 -1.37
CA LEU A 131 5.72 3.43 -1.28
C LEU A 131 6.06 3.82 0.17
N GLU A 132 5.30 3.33 1.16
CA GLU A 132 5.58 3.52 2.59
C GLU A 132 6.92 2.89 3.00
N ALA A 133 7.28 1.74 2.43
CA ALA A 133 8.60 1.13 2.62
C ALA A 133 9.76 1.93 1.98
N MET A 134 9.47 2.90 1.10
CA MET A 134 10.46 3.75 0.44
C MET A 134 10.67 5.11 1.12
N VAL A 135 10.11 5.32 2.31
CA VAL A 135 10.22 6.58 3.09
C VAL A 135 11.55 6.65 3.83
N PHE A 136 12.21 7.80 3.77
CA PHE A 136 13.39 8.13 4.58
C PHE A 136 13.10 9.29 5.53
N ASP A 137 13.37 9.12 6.83
CA ASP A 137 13.30 10.19 7.83
C ASP A 137 14.69 10.72 8.21
N ILE A 138 14.75 11.90 8.82
CA ILE A 138 15.97 12.58 9.29
C ILE A 138 16.75 11.71 10.30
N GLY A 139 16.09 10.78 10.99
CA GLY A 139 16.72 9.80 11.87
C GLY A 139 17.35 8.59 11.17
N ASP A 140 17.09 8.38 9.87
CA ASP A 140 17.70 7.31 9.07
C ASP A 140 19.10 7.69 8.55
N PHE A 141 19.52 8.93 8.75
CA PHE A 141 20.84 9.39 8.36
C PHE A 141 21.83 9.04 9.48
N ALA A 142 22.87 8.25 9.17
CA ALA A 142 23.96 7.94 10.10
C ALA A 142 24.59 9.23 10.68
N GLU A 143 25.39 9.14 11.76
CA GLU A 143 26.04 10.30 12.42
C GLU A 143 26.79 11.27 11.48
N ALA A 144 27.14 10.84 10.26
CA ALA A 144 27.75 11.64 9.20
C ALA A 144 26.76 12.30 8.19
N GLY A 145 25.43 12.23 8.43
CA GLY A 145 24.41 12.85 7.59
C GLY A 145 24.18 12.21 6.21
N LYS A 146 24.55 10.94 6.02
CA LYS A 146 24.41 10.22 4.74
C LYS A 146 23.90 8.79 4.96
N VAL A 147 22.86 8.40 4.22
CA VAL A 147 22.38 7.01 4.13
C VAL A 147 23.31 6.23 3.19
N SER A 148 23.59 4.96 3.46
CA SER A 148 24.47 4.17 2.58
C SER A 148 23.73 3.64 1.33
N VAL A 149 24.42 3.53 0.19
CA VAL A 149 23.84 2.98 -1.08
C VAL A 149 23.25 1.58 -0.85
N LEU A 150 23.92 0.76 -0.05
CA LEU A 150 23.51 -0.61 0.27
C LEU A 150 22.21 -0.63 1.09
N GLU A 151 22.01 0.34 1.97
CA GLU A 151 20.80 0.46 2.77
C GLU A 151 19.61 0.95 1.93
N VAL A 152 19.81 1.93 1.05
CA VAL A 152 18.78 2.39 0.10
C VAL A 152 18.41 1.26 -0.87
N ALA A 153 19.40 0.54 -1.42
CA ALA A 153 19.18 -0.60 -2.29
C ALA A 153 18.48 -1.77 -1.58
N SER A 154 18.80 -2.03 -0.29
CA SER A 154 18.09 -3.04 0.51
C SER A 154 16.64 -2.66 0.73
N ARG A 155 16.34 -1.42 1.16
CA ARG A 155 14.96 -0.99 1.38
C ARG A 155 14.13 -0.95 0.10
N LEU A 156 14.71 -0.55 -1.04
CA LEU A 156 14.06 -0.68 -2.34
C LEU A 156 13.77 -2.12 -2.70
N LYS A 157 14.73 -3.02 -2.43
CA LYS A 157 14.54 -4.45 -2.60
C LYS A 157 13.41 -4.94 -1.70
N ASP A 158 13.36 -4.57 -0.43
CA ASP A 158 12.35 -5.06 0.51
C ASP A 158 10.95 -4.49 0.14
N ALA A 159 10.87 -3.21 -0.22
CA ALA A 159 9.65 -2.56 -0.73
C ALA A 159 9.10 -3.19 -2.01
N LEU A 160 9.95 -3.76 -2.87
CA LEU A 160 9.57 -4.21 -4.20
C LEU A 160 9.68 -5.73 -4.43
N ASP A 161 10.25 -6.51 -3.49
CA ASP A 161 10.50 -7.97 -3.56
C ASP A 161 9.57 -8.81 -2.67
N VAL A 162 8.42 -8.28 -2.26
CA VAL A 162 7.41 -8.98 -1.43
C VAL A 162 6.74 -10.17 -2.17
N GLU A 163 7.32 -10.74 -3.23
CA GLU A 163 6.60 -11.56 -4.21
C GLU A 163 6.18 -12.97 -3.73
N ARG A 164 6.83 -13.54 -2.71
CA ARG A 164 6.58 -14.94 -2.29
C ARG A 164 5.64 -15.06 -1.09
N VAL A 165 5.77 -14.16 -0.11
CA VAL A 165 4.83 -14.04 1.01
C VAL A 165 3.48 -13.51 0.49
N THR A 166 3.50 -12.61 -0.51
CA THR A 166 2.25 -12.01 -1.01
C THR A 166 1.47 -12.92 -1.96
N LYS A 167 2.09 -13.79 -2.80
CA LYS A 167 1.29 -14.70 -3.68
C LYS A 167 0.45 -15.70 -2.89
N ARG A 168 1.04 -16.37 -1.90
CA ARG A 168 0.32 -17.31 -1.03
C ARG A 168 -0.70 -16.59 -0.16
N PHE A 169 -0.35 -15.41 0.37
CA PHE A 169 -1.30 -14.55 1.06
C PHE A 169 -2.48 -14.17 0.17
N TYR A 170 -2.26 -13.78 -1.09
CA TYR A 170 -3.33 -13.44 -2.01
C TYR A 170 -4.21 -14.63 -2.36
N GLU A 171 -3.64 -15.83 -2.53
CA GLU A 171 -4.41 -17.04 -2.77
C GLU A 171 -5.28 -17.39 -1.55
N ASP A 172 -4.69 -17.39 -0.36
CA ASP A 172 -5.41 -17.65 0.89
C ASP A 172 -6.44 -16.54 1.19
N TYR A 173 -6.10 -15.27 0.92
CA TYR A 173 -7.00 -14.12 1.08
C TYR A 173 -8.13 -14.15 0.07
N LYS A 174 -7.90 -14.57 -1.17
CA LYS A 174 -8.96 -14.74 -2.17
C LYS A 174 -9.90 -15.87 -1.79
N ALA A 175 -9.37 -16.98 -1.28
CA ALA A 175 -10.20 -18.07 -0.77
C ALA A 175 -11.02 -17.61 0.44
N GLU A 176 -10.42 -16.85 1.36
CA GLU A 176 -11.12 -16.31 2.52
C GLU A 176 -12.13 -15.23 2.14
N HIS A 177 -11.83 -14.37 1.15
CA HIS A 177 -12.77 -13.40 0.60
C HIS A 177 -14.03 -14.07 0.07
N LEU A 178 -13.87 -15.16 -0.69
CA LEU A 178 -14.99 -15.94 -1.20
C LEU A 178 -15.85 -16.52 -0.08
N ARG A 179 -15.25 -17.06 0.99
CA ARG A 179 -15.99 -17.56 2.16
C ARG A 179 -16.66 -16.42 2.92
N PHE A 180 -15.97 -15.30 3.06
CA PHE A 180 -16.46 -14.12 3.77
C PHE A 180 -17.73 -13.58 3.13
N LEU A 181 -17.87 -13.68 1.80
CA LEU A 181 -19.10 -13.28 1.08
C LEU A 181 -20.34 -14.03 1.56
N ASP A 182 -20.20 -15.31 1.88
CA ASP A 182 -21.33 -16.16 2.30
C ASP A 182 -21.84 -15.78 3.69
N TYR A 183 -21.01 -15.13 4.51
CA TYR A 183 -21.36 -14.65 5.84
C TYR A 183 -22.06 -13.27 5.85
N ILE A 184 -22.09 -12.55 4.72
CA ILE A 184 -22.72 -11.23 4.65
C ILE A 184 -24.21 -11.39 4.35
N GLU A 185 -25.03 -11.10 5.37
CA GLU A 185 -26.48 -11.04 5.28
C GLU A 185 -26.97 -9.60 5.21
N GLY A 186 -28.19 -9.39 4.71
CA GLY A 186 -28.84 -8.08 4.64
C GLY A 186 -28.49 -7.23 3.41
N ILE A 187 -27.87 -7.82 2.40
CA ILE A 187 -27.62 -7.23 1.07
C ILE A 187 -28.16 -8.18 0.00
N ASP A 188 -29.26 -7.81 -0.65
CA ASP A 188 -29.92 -8.69 -1.63
C ASP A 188 -29.28 -8.65 -3.03
N ASP A 189 -28.57 -7.56 -3.39
CA ASP A 189 -27.84 -7.47 -4.66
C ASP A 189 -26.44 -8.10 -4.52
N GLU A 190 -26.16 -9.13 -5.32
CA GLU A 190 -24.89 -9.85 -5.27
C GLU A 190 -23.66 -8.98 -5.58
N ARG A 191 -23.80 -7.96 -6.44
CA ARG A 191 -22.69 -7.07 -6.80
C ARG A 191 -22.39 -6.13 -5.65
N ASP A 192 -23.41 -5.58 -5.01
CA ASP A 192 -23.28 -4.79 -3.79
C ASP A 192 -22.66 -5.64 -2.67
N ARG A 193 -23.09 -6.90 -2.49
CA ARG A 193 -22.50 -7.80 -1.48
C ARG A 193 -21.01 -8.06 -1.74
N ARG A 194 -20.64 -8.34 -3.00
CA ARG A 194 -19.24 -8.52 -3.42
C ARG A 194 -18.38 -7.28 -3.21
N TRP A 195 -18.94 -6.12 -3.54
CA TRP A 195 -18.24 -4.86 -3.33
C TRP A 195 -18.09 -4.57 -1.84
N TYR A 196 -19.12 -4.81 -1.03
CA TYR A 196 -19.07 -4.59 0.40
C TYR A 196 -18.04 -5.45 1.11
N ALA A 197 -17.96 -6.74 0.77
CA ALA A 197 -16.92 -7.62 1.30
C ALA A 197 -15.51 -7.07 1.05
N SER A 198 -15.24 -6.61 -0.18
CA SER A 198 -13.95 -6.01 -0.53
C SER A 198 -13.66 -4.74 0.30
N VAL A 199 -14.66 -3.89 0.51
CA VAL A 199 -14.52 -2.68 1.36
C VAL A 199 -14.21 -3.06 2.81
N LEU A 200 -14.96 -3.99 3.38
CA LEU A 200 -14.80 -4.40 4.77
C LEU A 200 -13.48 -5.12 5.01
N LEU A 201 -13.08 -6.03 4.12
CA LEU A 201 -11.82 -6.75 4.24
C LEU A 201 -10.62 -5.81 4.08
N ASN A 202 -10.69 -4.82 3.19
CA ASN A 202 -9.66 -3.79 3.09
C ASN A 202 -9.55 -2.94 4.37
N ARG A 203 -10.69 -2.55 4.96
CA ARG A 203 -10.71 -1.85 6.27
C ARG A 203 -10.05 -2.70 7.36
N LEU A 204 -10.41 -3.97 7.48
CA LEU A 204 -9.87 -4.87 8.48
C LEU A 204 -8.38 -5.13 8.28
N MET A 205 -7.95 -5.31 7.03
CA MET A 205 -6.54 -5.44 6.65
C MET A 205 -5.73 -4.22 7.09
N PHE A 206 -6.24 -3.01 6.84
CA PHE A 206 -5.58 -1.77 7.23
C PHE A 206 -5.48 -1.63 8.75
N ILE A 207 -6.55 -1.96 9.48
CA ILE A 207 -6.52 -1.91 10.95
C ILE A 207 -5.57 -2.95 11.52
N TYR A 208 -5.55 -4.15 10.93
CA TYR A 208 -4.63 -5.19 11.29
C TYR A 208 -3.17 -4.74 11.09
N PHE A 209 -2.88 -4.04 9.99
CA PHE A 209 -1.56 -3.44 9.77
C PHE A 209 -1.20 -2.42 10.89
N LEU A 210 -2.11 -1.50 11.21
CA LEU A 210 -1.89 -0.51 12.27
C LEU A 210 -1.62 -1.12 13.64
N GLN A 211 -2.38 -2.14 14.07
CA GLN A 211 -2.14 -2.81 15.36
C GLN A 211 -0.75 -3.49 15.37
N ARG A 212 -0.31 -4.09 14.26
CA ARG A 212 0.99 -4.76 14.17
C ARG A 212 2.16 -3.79 14.25
N LYS A 213 1.94 -2.53 13.87
CA LYS A 213 2.88 -1.41 13.97
C LYS A 213 2.77 -0.61 15.28
N TRP A 214 2.04 -1.12 16.27
CA TRP A 214 1.91 -0.51 17.60
C TRP A 214 1.16 0.84 17.62
N PHE A 215 0.42 1.18 16.56
CA PHE A 215 -0.29 2.47 16.45
C PHE A 215 -1.68 2.48 17.08
N ILE A 216 -2.13 1.35 17.64
CA ILE A 216 -3.46 1.21 18.21
C ILE A 216 -3.36 0.84 19.68
N ASP A 217 -4.17 1.53 20.50
CA ASP A 217 -4.49 1.19 21.88
C ASP A 217 -3.24 0.86 22.71
N ASN A 218 -2.38 1.86 22.91
CA ASN A 218 -1.15 1.73 23.68
C ASN A 218 -0.19 0.64 23.17
N GLY A 219 -0.18 0.40 21.86
CA GLY A 219 0.70 -0.60 21.24
C GLY A 219 0.13 -2.02 21.24
N ASN A 220 -1.18 -2.19 21.36
CA ASN A 220 -1.82 -3.49 21.38
C ASN A 220 -1.72 -4.21 20.03
N ARG A 221 -0.76 -5.14 19.89
CA ARG A 221 -0.53 -5.92 18.66
C ARG A 221 -1.62 -6.91 18.29
N ASN A 222 -2.53 -7.19 19.21
CA ASN A 222 -3.64 -8.14 19.05
C ASN A 222 -5.00 -7.45 19.27
N TYR A 223 -5.07 -6.13 19.00
CA TYR A 223 -6.24 -5.31 19.29
C TYR A 223 -7.55 -5.88 18.72
N LEU A 224 -7.60 -6.19 17.42
CA LEU A 224 -8.81 -6.75 16.82
C LEU A 224 -9.22 -8.08 17.45
N GLN A 225 -8.26 -8.95 17.80
CA GLN A 225 -8.51 -10.23 18.44
C GLN A 225 -9.03 -10.07 19.87
N HIS A 226 -8.43 -9.17 20.65
CA HIS A 226 -8.89 -8.85 22.01
C HIS A 226 -10.31 -8.30 21.99
N LYS A 227 -10.62 -7.38 21.07
CA LYS A 227 -11.96 -6.81 20.92
C LYS A 227 -13.00 -7.82 20.42
N LEU A 228 -12.58 -8.83 19.66
CA LEU A 228 -13.43 -9.95 19.28
C LEU A 228 -13.79 -10.81 20.49
N ALA A 229 -12.78 -11.14 21.31
CA ALA A 229 -13.00 -11.88 22.56
C ALA A 229 -13.91 -11.10 23.54
N GLU A 230 -13.67 -9.79 23.73
CA GLU A 230 -14.51 -8.92 24.55
C GLU A 230 -15.96 -8.84 24.05
N SER A 231 -16.16 -8.77 22.73
CA SER A 231 -17.50 -8.69 22.15
C SER A 231 -18.30 -9.98 22.40
N ARG A 232 -17.65 -11.15 22.33
CA ARG A 232 -18.28 -12.45 22.64
C ARG A 232 -18.70 -12.60 24.08
N GLN A 233 -17.97 -11.97 25.00
CA GLN A 233 -18.37 -11.96 26.41
C GLN A 233 -19.68 -11.20 26.63
N ARG A 234 -20.02 -10.25 25.75
CA ARG A 234 -21.27 -9.48 25.80
C ARG A 234 -22.43 -10.17 25.08
N GLY A 235 -22.14 -10.96 24.06
CA GLY A 235 -23.13 -11.76 23.33
C GLY A 235 -22.63 -12.24 21.97
N PRO A 236 -23.36 -13.16 21.32
CA PRO A 236 -22.99 -13.67 20.01
C PRO A 236 -23.23 -12.61 18.92
N ASN A 237 -22.32 -12.56 17.93
CA ASN A 237 -22.46 -11.77 16.70
C ASN A 237 -22.53 -10.25 16.92
N LEU A 238 -21.90 -9.76 18.00
CA LEU A 238 -21.86 -8.33 18.33
C LEU A 238 -20.60 -7.63 17.81
N TYR A 239 -19.60 -8.38 17.33
CA TYR A 239 -18.32 -7.79 16.93
C TYR A 239 -18.47 -6.80 15.79
N TYR A 240 -19.24 -7.15 14.76
CA TYR A 240 -19.48 -6.25 13.64
C TYR A 240 -20.38 -5.07 14.01
N SER A 241 -21.56 -5.38 14.57
CA SER A 241 -22.62 -4.39 14.77
C SER A 241 -22.27 -3.35 15.83
N GLU A 242 -21.59 -3.74 16.91
CA GLU A 242 -21.26 -2.84 18.01
C GLU A 242 -19.82 -2.34 17.97
N PHE A 243 -18.84 -3.22 17.72
CA PHE A 243 -17.44 -2.83 17.81
C PHE A 243 -16.92 -2.26 16.48
N LEU A 244 -16.99 -3.00 15.38
CA LEU A 244 -16.39 -2.56 14.11
C LEU A 244 -17.07 -1.31 13.55
N ASN A 245 -18.40 -1.22 13.60
CA ASN A 245 -19.11 0.00 13.20
C ASN A 245 -18.66 1.22 13.99
N LEU A 246 -18.53 1.08 15.31
CA LEU A 246 -18.07 2.16 16.18
C LEU A 246 -16.61 2.51 15.89
N LEU A 247 -15.76 1.50 15.68
CA LEU A 247 -14.35 1.70 15.33
C LEU A 247 -14.20 2.46 14.01
N PHE A 248 -14.97 2.10 12.98
CA PHE A 248 -14.89 2.77 11.67
C PHE A 248 -15.43 4.20 11.75
N PHE A 249 -16.66 4.38 12.21
CA PHE A 249 -17.41 5.63 12.04
C PHE A 249 -17.25 6.62 13.20
N GLU A 250 -16.75 6.17 14.36
CA GLU A 250 -16.37 7.06 15.47
C GLU A 250 -14.85 7.07 15.65
N GLY A 251 -14.23 5.90 15.79
CA GLY A 251 -12.79 5.79 16.07
C GLY A 251 -11.93 6.45 14.99
N PHE A 252 -11.97 5.91 13.77
CA PHE A 252 -11.11 6.36 12.68
C PHE A 252 -11.68 7.55 11.89
N ALA A 253 -12.99 7.77 11.94
CA ALA A 253 -13.66 8.83 11.19
C ALA A 253 -13.91 10.12 11.97
N LYS A 254 -13.68 10.16 13.30
CA LYS A 254 -13.83 11.38 14.11
C LYS A 254 -12.63 11.66 15.03
N PRO A 255 -12.28 12.94 15.24
CA PRO A 255 -11.39 13.37 16.32
C PRO A 255 -11.89 12.90 17.70
N GLU A 256 -10.97 12.61 18.63
CA GLU A 256 -11.30 12.03 19.94
C GLU A 256 -12.31 12.85 20.77
N ASN A 257 -12.22 14.18 20.70
CA ASN A 257 -13.13 15.11 21.35
C ASN A 257 -14.55 15.06 20.77
N GLU A 258 -14.74 14.57 19.54
CA GLU A 258 -16.03 14.46 18.85
C GLU A 258 -16.65 13.06 18.95
N ARG A 259 -15.90 12.08 19.49
CA ARG A 259 -16.39 10.70 19.69
C ARG A 259 -17.44 10.64 20.79
N SER A 260 -18.44 9.78 20.59
CA SER A 260 -19.40 9.44 21.65
C SER A 260 -18.70 8.81 22.86
N GLU A 261 -19.32 8.92 24.05
CA GLU A 261 -18.79 8.32 25.28
C GLU A 261 -18.66 6.79 25.16
N ALA A 262 -19.64 6.15 24.52
CA ALA A 262 -19.59 4.72 24.21
C ALA A 262 -18.36 4.36 23.36
N ALA A 263 -18.01 5.19 22.36
CA ALA A 263 -16.83 4.98 21.53
C ALA A 263 -15.53 5.15 22.31
N ARG A 264 -15.42 6.16 23.18
CA ARG A 264 -14.21 6.35 24.01
C ARG A 264 -13.99 5.17 24.95
N GLN A 265 -15.05 4.64 25.55
CA GLN A 265 -14.96 3.51 26.46
C GLN A 265 -14.68 2.20 25.74
N LEU A 266 -15.38 1.92 24.63
CA LEU A 266 -15.28 0.63 23.95
C LEU A 266 -13.99 0.50 23.13
N LEU A 267 -13.54 1.58 22.49
CA LEU A 267 -12.43 1.52 21.53
C LEU A 267 -11.05 1.67 22.19
N GLY A 268 -10.96 2.32 23.36
CA GLY A 268 -9.67 2.70 23.93
C GLY A 268 -8.97 3.78 23.11
N THR A 269 -7.63 3.80 23.15
CA THR A 269 -6.84 4.87 22.50
C THR A 269 -6.60 4.56 21.03
N VAL A 270 -7.51 5.02 20.16
CA VAL A 270 -7.39 4.85 18.69
C VAL A 270 -7.09 6.18 17.98
N VAL A 271 -6.21 6.13 16.99
CA VAL A 271 -5.86 7.30 16.16
C VAL A 271 -7.02 7.73 15.27
N TYR A 272 -7.09 9.02 14.96
CA TYR A 272 -8.03 9.55 13.97
C TYR A 272 -7.38 9.58 12.58
N LEU A 273 -8.08 9.12 11.54
CA LEU A 273 -7.53 8.93 10.19
C LEU A 273 -8.21 9.81 9.12
N ASN A 274 -8.86 10.90 9.52
CA ASN A 274 -9.52 11.85 8.60
C ASN A 274 -10.55 11.19 7.65
N GLY A 275 -11.20 10.12 8.12
CA GLY A 275 -12.35 9.55 7.43
C GLY A 275 -12.01 8.60 6.29
N GLY A 276 -11.17 8.94 5.32
CA GLY A 276 -10.83 8.14 4.12
C GLY A 276 -11.55 6.79 3.92
N LEU A 277 -10.81 5.68 4.10
CA LEU A 277 -11.30 4.30 3.98
C LEU A 277 -12.45 3.96 4.95
N PHE A 278 -12.59 4.71 6.04
CA PHE A 278 -13.52 4.46 7.15
C PHE A 278 -14.77 5.35 7.10
N LEU A 279 -14.95 6.16 6.06
CA LEU A 279 -16.20 6.89 5.83
C LEU A 279 -17.32 5.93 5.48
N LEU A 280 -18.55 6.34 5.83
CA LEU A 280 -19.77 5.58 5.54
C LEU A 280 -19.91 5.34 4.03
N HIS A 281 -19.84 4.07 3.63
CA HIS A 281 -19.86 3.65 2.24
C HIS A 281 -21.27 3.75 1.64
N PRO A 282 -21.44 4.02 0.33
CA PRO A 282 -22.77 4.05 -0.30
C PRO A 282 -23.60 2.78 -0.09
N ILE A 283 -22.94 1.62 -0.02
CA ILE A 283 -23.60 0.34 0.28
C ILE A 283 -24.16 0.33 1.71
N GLU A 284 -23.40 0.82 2.69
CA GLU A 284 -23.84 0.89 4.10
C GLU A 284 -24.99 1.89 4.30
N LYS A 285 -25.09 2.90 3.41
CA LYS A 285 -26.25 3.81 3.37
C LYS A 285 -27.48 3.16 2.74
N ARG A 286 -27.29 2.35 1.71
CA ARG A 286 -28.36 1.67 0.96
C ARG A 286 -28.92 0.48 1.73
N TRP A 287 -28.05 -0.26 2.42
CA TRP A 287 -28.37 -1.49 3.13
C TRP A 287 -28.06 -1.30 4.61
N SER A 288 -29.09 -1.07 5.42
CA SER A 288 -28.95 -0.80 6.87
C SER A 288 -29.02 -2.05 7.75
N ALA A 289 -29.46 -3.18 7.18
CA ALA A 289 -29.66 -4.44 7.90
C ALA A 289 -28.49 -5.42 7.75
N ILE A 290 -27.29 -4.92 7.42
CA ILE A 290 -26.11 -5.76 7.21
C ILE A 290 -25.77 -6.50 8.51
N ARG A 291 -25.60 -7.82 8.42
CA ARG A 291 -25.20 -8.68 9.54
C ARG A 291 -24.09 -9.61 9.10
N ILE A 292 -23.10 -9.77 9.98
CA ILE A 292 -21.95 -10.65 9.75
C ILE A 292 -21.64 -11.33 11.09
N PRO A 293 -21.65 -12.67 11.16
CA PRO A 293 -21.38 -13.39 12.40
C PRO A 293 -19.92 -13.28 12.85
N ASP A 294 -19.68 -13.46 14.14
CA ASP A 294 -18.34 -13.35 14.74
C ASP A 294 -17.34 -14.36 14.15
N GLU A 295 -17.83 -15.52 13.69
CA GLU A 295 -17.03 -16.59 13.06
C GLU A 295 -16.29 -16.10 11.80
N ALA A 296 -16.92 -15.22 11.01
CA ALA A 296 -16.33 -14.68 9.78
C ALA A 296 -15.03 -13.90 10.10
N PHE A 297 -15.03 -13.15 11.21
CA PHE A 297 -13.86 -12.38 11.65
C PHE A 297 -12.81 -13.25 12.32
N GLU A 298 -13.24 -14.32 12.98
CA GLU A 298 -12.38 -15.34 13.57
C GLU A 298 -11.46 -16.00 12.52
N ASN A 299 -12.07 -16.46 11.43
CA ASN A 299 -11.37 -17.08 10.31
C ASN A 299 -10.42 -16.10 9.63
N LEU A 300 -10.89 -14.87 9.40
CA LEU A 300 -10.10 -13.80 8.79
C LEU A 300 -8.90 -13.38 9.66
N LEU A 301 -9.10 -13.15 10.96
CA LEU A 301 -8.00 -12.75 11.85
C LEU A 301 -7.01 -13.88 12.06
N SER A 302 -7.48 -15.14 12.03
CA SER A 302 -6.61 -16.32 12.01
C SER A 302 -5.79 -16.41 10.73
N LEU A 303 -6.38 -16.04 9.58
CA LEU A 303 -5.61 -15.86 8.33
C LEU A 303 -4.54 -14.78 8.52
N PHE A 304 -4.91 -13.57 8.96
CA PHE A 304 -3.98 -12.47 9.11
C PHE A 304 -2.82 -12.79 10.07
N ALA A 305 -3.09 -13.52 11.16
CA ALA A 305 -2.08 -13.93 12.13
C ALA A 305 -1.01 -14.87 11.57
N ARG A 306 -1.31 -15.62 10.49
CA ARG A 306 -0.36 -16.54 9.85
C ARG A 306 0.72 -15.84 9.02
N TYR A 307 0.54 -14.55 8.73
CA TYR A 307 1.42 -13.79 7.87
C TYR A 307 2.19 -12.74 8.67
N SER A 308 3.42 -12.45 8.22
CA SER A 308 4.15 -11.28 8.72
C SER A 308 3.56 -10.03 8.11
N TRP A 309 3.38 -9.01 8.94
CA TRP A 309 2.94 -7.66 8.54
C TRP A 309 4.09 -6.67 8.67
N ASN A 310 5.32 -7.21 8.66
CA ASN A 310 6.54 -6.46 8.47
C ASN A 310 6.79 -6.39 6.96
N LEU A 311 7.25 -5.24 6.49
CA LEU A 311 7.58 -5.02 5.07
C LEU A 311 8.95 -5.64 4.71
N ASP A 312 9.60 -6.33 5.65
CA ASP A 312 10.99 -6.78 5.59
C ASP A 312 11.16 -8.32 5.51
N ASP A 313 10.06 -9.11 5.41
CA ASP A 313 10.10 -10.59 5.37
C ASP A 313 9.85 -11.21 3.97
#